data_AF-A0A5A9NZQ0-F1
#
_entry.id   AF-A0A5A9NZQ0-F1
#
_cell.length_a   1.000
_cell.length_b   1.000
_cell.length_c   1.000
_cell.angle_alpha   90.00
_cell.angle_beta   90.00
_cell.angle_gamma   90.00
#
_symmetry.space_group_name_H-M   'P 1'
#
loop_
_entity.id
_entity.type
_entity.pdbx_description
1 polymer ?
#
loop_
_entity_poly.entity_id
_entity_poly.type
_entity_poly.pdbx_seq_one_letter_code
_entity_poly.pdbx_strand_id
1 'polypeptide(L)'
;MILSKKEQECMKYFAGTELARQIHKEIQTDIAKLLAQGNRRPHLSVILVGDDHASHTYVRNKTRTASLLGMSSSTFFRPSSVSQEDLLELIDRLNKDMNISGLLVQLPLPGHINERAICNAVAPEKDVDGFHIVNIGKLCLDQKCMIPATAAAVWEIIRRTGDATVIMAHRCTPLLRLKELGNLADIVIAAAGVPHLITADMVKEGAMVIDVGINRVQDAVTGKLRLIGDVDFEAVKEKAGFITPVPGGVGPMTIAMVMKNTVTAAKNAPTY
;
A
#
# COMPACT_ATOMS: atom_id res chain seq x y z
N MET A 1 -33.75 0.22 15.54
CA MET A 1 -33.00 1.29 16.22
C MET A 1 -32.48 2.24 15.16
N ILE A 2 -32.89 3.51 15.19
CA ILE A 2 -32.38 4.54 14.27
C ILE A 2 -31.08 5.03 14.88
N LEU A 3 -29.95 4.76 14.23
CA LEU A 3 -28.63 5.28 14.62
C LEU A 3 -28.66 6.80 14.66
N SER A 4 -27.98 7.43 15.62
CA SER A 4 -27.90 8.89 15.68
C SER A 4 -27.20 9.45 14.43
N LYS A 5 -27.48 10.71 14.05
CA LYS A 5 -26.80 11.39 12.92
C LYS A 5 -25.27 11.31 13.03
N LYS A 6 -24.74 11.37 14.24
CA LYS A 6 -23.30 11.28 14.53
C LYS A 6 -22.73 9.87 14.33
N GLU A 7 -23.53 8.83 14.61
CA GLU A 7 -23.18 7.42 14.35
C GLU A 7 -23.31 7.06 12.87
N GLN A 8 -24.30 7.63 12.16
CA GLN A 8 -24.42 7.54 10.70
C GLN A 8 -23.26 8.25 10.00
N GLU A 9 -22.86 9.44 10.49
CA GLU A 9 -21.63 10.11 10.04
C GLU A 9 -20.39 9.27 10.34
N CYS A 10 -20.25 8.70 11.55
CA CYS A 10 -19.12 7.84 11.90
C CYS A 10 -19.00 6.58 11.02
N MET A 11 -20.12 6.04 10.52
CA MET A 11 -20.13 4.91 9.58
C MET A 11 -19.81 5.30 8.13
N LYS A 12 -19.95 6.59 7.77
CA LYS A 12 -19.65 7.12 6.44
C LYS A 12 -18.14 7.24 6.17
N TYR A 13 -17.32 7.34 7.23
CA TYR A 13 -15.88 7.60 7.14
C TYR A 13 -15.04 6.43 7.61
N PHE A 14 -14.13 5.99 6.75
CA PHE A 14 -13.17 4.97 7.12
C PHE A 14 -11.87 5.58 7.62
N ALA A 15 -11.62 5.43 8.91
CA ALA A 15 -10.31 5.70 9.48
C ALA A 15 -9.40 4.48 9.26
N GLY A 16 -8.66 4.45 8.16
CA GLY A 16 -7.71 3.37 7.88
C GLY A 16 -6.63 3.22 8.96
N THR A 17 -6.37 4.28 9.71
CA THR A 17 -5.55 4.22 10.93
C THR A 17 -6.07 3.24 11.99
N GLU A 18 -7.39 3.08 12.15
CA GLU A 18 -7.96 2.16 13.14
C GLU A 18 -7.84 0.70 12.68
N LEU A 19 -8.18 0.40 11.42
CA LEU A 19 -7.99 -0.95 10.89
C LEU A 19 -6.50 -1.34 10.87
N ALA A 20 -5.61 -0.40 10.55
CA ALA A 20 -4.17 -0.62 10.64
C ALA A 20 -3.73 -0.97 12.07
N ARG A 21 -4.29 -0.35 13.12
CA ARG A 21 -4.01 -0.72 14.51
C ARG A 21 -4.48 -2.14 14.85
N GLN A 22 -5.61 -2.57 14.30
CA GLN A 22 -6.08 -3.95 14.49
C GLN A 22 -5.10 -4.94 13.85
N ILE A 23 -4.70 -4.68 12.61
CA ILE A 23 -3.68 -5.48 11.91
C ILE A 23 -2.34 -5.49 12.65
N HIS A 24 -1.92 -4.35 13.21
CA HIS A 24 -0.71 -4.28 14.03
C HIS A 24 -0.75 -5.24 15.23
N LYS A 25 -1.89 -5.36 15.91
CA LYS A 25 -2.06 -6.31 17.03
C LYS A 25 -2.00 -7.76 16.55
N GLU A 26 -2.59 -8.07 15.41
CA GLU A 26 -2.49 -9.40 14.78
C GLU A 26 -1.03 -9.73 14.44
N ILE A 27 -0.31 -8.79 13.83
CA ILE A 27 1.11 -8.92 13.50
C ILE A 27 1.96 -9.14 14.75
N GLN A 28 1.75 -8.38 15.82
CA GLN A 28 2.47 -8.57 17.09
C GLN A 28 2.22 -9.95 17.69
N THR A 29 0.97 -10.43 17.62
CA THR A 29 0.60 -11.78 18.06
C THR A 29 1.33 -12.85 17.23
N ASP A 30 1.39 -12.66 15.92
CA ASP A 30 2.09 -13.55 15.00
C ASP A 30 3.59 -13.58 15.22
N ILE A 31 4.21 -12.43 15.48
CA ILE A 31 5.63 -12.33 15.82
C ILE A 31 5.90 -13.05 17.15
N ALA A 32 5.06 -12.85 18.17
CA ALA A 32 5.21 -13.52 19.45
C ALA A 32 5.13 -15.05 19.32
N LYS A 33 4.17 -15.56 18.53
CA LYS A 33 4.07 -17.00 18.22
C LYS A 33 5.32 -17.52 17.50
N LEU A 34 5.79 -16.78 16.50
CA LEU A 34 6.98 -17.15 15.72
C LEU A 34 8.22 -17.26 16.63
N LEU A 35 8.44 -16.27 17.51
CA LEU A 35 9.54 -16.28 18.47
C LEU A 35 9.41 -17.40 19.50
N ALA A 36 8.19 -17.68 20.00
CA ALA A 36 7.94 -18.77 20.95
C ALA A 36 8.24 -20.16 20.36
N GLN A 37 8.15 -20.30 19.03
CA GLN A 37 8.53 -21.51 18.29
C GLN A 37 10.04 -21.62 18.04
N GLY A 38 10.86 -20.69 18.55
CA GLY A 38 12.31 -20.69 18.36
C GLY A 38 12.78 -20.07 17.04
N ASN A 39 11.86 -19.52 16.24
CA ASN A 39 12.24 -18.86 14.97
C ASN A 39 12.88 -17.49 15.22
N ARG A 40 13.67 -17.03 14.24
CA ARG A 40 14.33 -15.72 14.30
C ARG A 40 13.33 -14.57 14.18
N ARG A 41 13.65 -13.44 14.80
CA ARG A 41 12.88 -12.19 14.66
C ARG A 41 12.79 -11.78 13.18
N PRO A 42 11.60 -11.45 12.65
CA PRO A 42 11.47 -10.97 11.28
C PRO A 42 12.29 -9.69 11.05
N HIS A 43 12.99 -9.65 9.91
CA HIS A 43 13.84 -8.53 9.52
C HIS A 43 13.39 -7.93 8.19
N LEU A 44 13.14 -6.62 8.17
CA LEU A 44 12.81 -5.86 6.96
C LEU A 44 14.02 -5.03 6.49
N SER A 45 14.54 -5.34 5.31
CA SER A 45 15.53 -4.51 4.64
C SER A 45 14.90 -3.61 3.59
N VAL A 46 15.22 -2.32 3.62
CA VAL A 46 14.72 -1.32 2.68
C VAL A 46 15.88 -0.69 1.93
N ILE A 47 15.83 -0.68 0.60
CA ILE A 47 16.75 0.08 -0.25
C ILE A 47 16.09 1.39 -0.65
N LEU A 48 16.77 2.50 -0.43
CA LEU A 48 16.34 3.84 -0.82
C LEU A 48 17.38 4.46 -1.77
N VAL A 49 16.93 4.89 -2.96
CA VAL A 49 17.79 5.51 -3.97
C VAL A 49 17.40 6.98 -4.16
N GLY A 50 18.38 7.87 -4.01
CA GLY A 50 18.20 9.32 -4.12
C GLY A 50 17.59 9.96 -2.87
N ASP A 51 17.34 11.27 -2.96
CA ASP A 51 17.01 12.13 -1.80
C ASP A 51 15.58 12.68 -1.84
N ASP A 52 14.64 11.97 -2.47
CA ASP A 52 13.24 12.43 -2.47
C ASP A 52 12.64 12.42 -1.05
N HIS A 53 12.19 13.59 -0.61
CA HIS A 53 11.65 13.79 0.74
C HIS A 53 10.40 12.93 1.02
N ALA A 54 9.61 12.54 0.00
CA ALA A 54 8.50 11.59 0.18
C ALA A 54 9.02 10.22 0.58
N SER A 55 9.96 9.72 -0.21
CA SER A 55 10.57 8.42 -0.01
C SER A 55 11.23 8.33 1.36
N HIS A 56 11.97 9.37 1.80
CA HIS A 56 12.53 9.41 3.15
C HIS A 56 11.45 9.33 4.25
N THR A 57 10.36 10.08 4.11
CA THR A 57 9.27 10.06 5.09
C THR A 57 8.59 8.69 5.14
N TYR A 58 8.35 8.08 3.98
CA TYR A 58 7.77 6.75 3.86
C TYR A 58 8.66 5.67 4.47
N VAL A 59 9.94 5.66 4.14
CA VAL A 59 10.92 4.72 4.68
C VAL A 59 11.03 4.88 6.20
N ARG A 60 11.12 6.12 6.71
CA ARG A 60 11.13 6.38 8.15
C ARG A 60 9.88 5.83 8.84
N ASN A 61 8.71 5.98 8.24
CA ASN A 61 7.47 5.43 8.79
C ASN A 61 7.48 3.89 8.78
N LYS A 62 7.98 3.26 7.72
CA LYS A 62 8.16 1.79 7.65
C LYS A 62 9.09 1.30 8.77
N THR A 63 10.27 1.90 8.92
CA THR A 63 11.25 1.57 9.97
C THR A 63 10.66 1.75 11.37
N ARG A 64 9.94 2.86 11.61
CA ARG A 64 9.28 3.12 12.90
C ARG A 64 8.22 2.06 13.21
N THR A 65 7.38 1.71 12.24
CA THR A 65 6.35 0.69 12.43
C THR A 65 6.97 -0.68 12.65
N ALA A 66 8.00 -1.06 11.89
CA ALA A 66 8.72 -2.33 12.09
C ALA A 66 9.21 -2.45 13.55
N SER A 67 9.90 -1.42 14.05
CA SER A 67 10.39 -1.39 15.44
C SER A 67 9.25 -1.49 16.47
N LEU A 68 8.16 -0.74 16.27
CA LEU A 68 6.98 -0.76 17.14
C LEU A 68 6.30 -2.14 17.20
N LEU A 69 6.34 -2.90 16.11
CA LEU A 69 5.79 -4.25 16.04
C LEU A 69 6.75 -5.33 16.56
N GLY A 70 7.98 -4.95 16.95
CA GLY A 70 8.99 -5.89 17.42
C GLY A 70 9.76 -6.57 16.29
N MET A 71 9.77 -6.01 15.08
CA MET A 71 10.62 -6.45 13.98
C MET A 71 11.96 -5.70 14.02
N SER A 72 12.99 -6.29 13.43
CA SER A 72 14.22 -5.56 13.14
C SER A 72 14.16 -5.00 11.71
N SER A 73 14.90 -3.93 11.44
CA SER A 73 14.94 -3.34 10.10
C SER A 73 16.26 -2.66 9.80
N SER A 74 16.67 -2.69 8.54
CA SER A 74 17.85 -1.99 8.02
C SER A 74 17.48 -1.12 6.83
N THR A 75 18.09 0.04 6.69
CA THR A 75 17.90 0.90 5.51
C THR A 75 19.24 1.10 4.80
N PHE A 76 19.28 0.76 3.51
CA PHE A 76 20.43 0.93 2.64
C PHE A 76 20.20 2.13 1.73
N PHE A 77 20.90 3.23 2.02
CA PHE A 77 20.85 4.42 1.18
C PHE A 77 21.80 4.28 -0.02
N ARG A 78 21.36 4.71 -1.20
CA ARG A 78 22.17 4.85 -2.41
C ARG A 78 21.95 6.23 -3.02
N PRO A 79 23.00 6.86 -3.55
CA PRO A 79 22.84 8.15 -4.23
C PRO A 79 21.99 7.99 -5.49
N SER A 80 21.37 9.08 -5.95
CA SER A 80 20.61 9.08 -7.21
C SER A 80 21.47 8.74 -8.43
N SER A 81 22.80 8.80 -8.32
CA SER A 81 23.76 8.45 -9.37
C SER A 81 24.17 6.97 -9.39
N VAL A 82 23.64 6.13 -8.49
CA VAL A 82 23.96 4.69 -8.46
C VAL A 82 23.66 4.02 -9.80
N SER A 83 24.51 3.11 -10.25
CA SER A 83 24.27 2.33 -11.47
C SER A 83 23.18 1.27 -11.23
N GLN A 84 22.59 0.76 -12.31
CA GLN A 84 21.65 -0.34 -12.21
C GLN A 84 22.36 -1.62 -11.76
N GLU A 85 23.58 -1.84 -12.25
CA GLU A 85 24.42 -2.99 -11.92
C GLU A 85 24.73 -3.04 -10.41
N ASP A 86 25.19 -1.93 -9.83
CA ASP A 86 25.49 -1.84 -8.39
C ASP A 86 24.25 -2.10 -7.52
N LEU A 87 23.08 -1.66 -8.00
CA LEU A 87 21.82 -1.87 -7.31
C LEU A 87 21.39 -3.35 -7.38
N LEU A 88 21.58 -4.01 -8.52
CA LEU A 88 21.33 -5.44 -8.70
C LEU A 88 22.27 -6.29 -7.85
N GLU A 89 23.56 -5.95 -7.79
CA GLU A 89 24.53 -6.64 -6.91
C GLU A 89 24.16 -6.50 -5.43
N LEU A 90 23.71 -5.32 -5.02
CA LEU A 90 23.19 -5.12 -3.66
C LEU A 90 21.99 -6.03 -3.39
N ILE A 91 21.03 -6.08 -4.30
CA ILE A 91 19.81 -6.90 -4.15
C ILE A 91 20.17 -8.38 -4.08
N ASP A 92 21.06 -8.87 -4.95
CA ASP A 92 21.53 -10.27 -4.93
C ASP A 92 22.17 -10.64 -3.58
N ARG A 93 23.01 -9.76 -3.04
CA ARG A 93 23.60 -9.94 -1.71
C ARG A 93 22.53 -10.04 -0.61
N LEU A 94 21.51 -9.18 -0.63
CA LEU A 94 20.43 -9.18 0.37
C LEU A 94 19.48 -10.37 0.20
N ASN A 95 19.28 -10.86 -1.03
CA ASN A 95 18.54 -12.09 -1.29
C ASN A 95 19.22 -13.30 -0.64
N LYS A 96 20.55 -13.35 -0.66
CA LYS A 96 21.33 -14.45 -0.06
C LYS A 96 21.48 -14.36 1.45
N ASP A 97 21.19 -13.21 2.06
CA ASP A 97 21.30 -13.04 3.52
C ASP A 97 20.12 -13.71 4.25
N MET A 98 20.41 -14.82 4.92
CA MET A 98 19.43 -15.60 5.69
C MET A 98 18.89 -14.87 6.94
N ASN A 99 19.46 -13.73 7.31
CA ASN A 99 18.92 -12.88 8.38
C ASN A 99 17.84 -11.93 7.87
N ILE A 100 17.73 -11.73 6.56
CA ILE A 100 16.73 -10.85 5.94
C ILE A 100 15.51 -11.67 5.58
N SER A 101 14.37 -11.35 6.21
CA SER A 101 13.09 -11.98 5.92
C SER A 101 12.42 -11.32 4.71
N GLY A 102 12.41 -9.99 4.67
CA GLY A 102 11.77 -9.20 3.62
C GLY A 102 12.67 -8.13 3.07
N LEU A 103 12.60 -7.93 1.75
CA LEU A 103 13.34 -6.92 1.01
C LEU A 103 12.35 -6.03 0.24
N LEU A 104 12.55 -4.72 0.36
CA LEU A 104 11.76 -3.71 -0.35
C LEU A 104 12.71 -2.70 -1.00
N VAL A 105 12.47 -2.38 -2.27
CA VAL A 105 13.12 -1.25 -2.95
C VAL A 105 12.12 -0.11 -3.04
N GLN A 106 12.43 1.04 -2.44
CA GLN A 106 11.52 2.17 -2.41
C GLN A 106 11.47 2.85 -3.79
N LEU A 107 10.26 2.88 -4.38
CA LEU A 107 9.96 3.56 -5.63
C LEU A 107 9.49 5.02 -5.40
N PRO A 108 9.58 5.90 -6.41
CA PRO A 108 10.18 5.68 -7.74
C PRO A 108 11.71 5.64 -7.71
N LEU A 109 12.31 5.03 -8.73
CA LEU A 109 13.76 5.07 -8.95
C LEU A 109 14.14 6.19 -9.92
N PRO A 110 15.42 6.64 -9.92
CA PRO A 110 15.93 7.51 -10.96
C PRO A 110 15.69 6.98 -12.38
N GLY A 111 15.42 7.87 -13.34
CA GLY A 111 14.95 7.49 -14.68
C GLY A 111 15.94 6.67 -15.54
N HIS A 112 17.22 6.60 -15.16
CA HIS A 112 18.20 5.73 -15.82
C HIS A 112 18.17 4.28 -15.33
N ILE A 113 17.37 3.97 -14.31
CA ILE A 113 17.22 2.63 -13.73
C ILE A 113 15.88 2.03 -14.16
N ASN A 114 15.90 0.79 -14.63
CA ASN A 114 14.69 0.08 -14.98
C ASN A 114 14.01 -0.49 -13.72
N GLU A 115 12.95 0.17 -13.26
CA GLU A 115 12.19 -0.23 -12.07
C GLU A 115 11.69 -1.68 -12.12
N ARG A 116 11.25 -2.16 -13.29
CA ARG A 116 10.75 -3.55 -13.42
C ARG A 116 11.89 -4.56 -13.27
N ALA A 117 13.06 -4.28 -13.83
CA ALA A 117 14.22 -5.14 -13.66
C ALA A 117 14.62 -5.22 -12.17
N ILE A 118 14.62 -4.07 -11.48
CA ILE A 118 14.93 -4.00 -10.05
C ILE A 118 13.88 -4.73 -9.19
N CYS A 119 12.59 -4.53 -9.43
CA CYS A 119 11.54 -5.25 -8.69
C CYS A 119 11.63 -6.77 -8.89
N ASN A 120 11.96 -7.23 -10.11
CA ASN A 120 12.13 -8.65 -10.42
C ASN A 120 13.47 -9.25 -9.97
N ALA A 121 14.41 -8.43 -9.51
CA ALA A 121 15.65 -8.91 -8.92
C ALA A 121 15.46 -9.31 -7.44
N VAL A 122 14.43 -8.81 -6.76
CA VAL A 122 14.10 -9.19 -5.38
C VAL A 122 13.57 -10.62 -5.36
N ALA A 123 14.12 -11.50 -4.53
CA ALA A 123 13.67 -12.89 -4.46
C ALA A 123 12.15 -12.96 -4.14
N PRO A 124 11.33 -13.75 -4.87
CA PRO A 124 9.87 -13.77 -4.71
C PRO A 124 9.40 -14.00 -3.27
N GLU A 125 10.12 -14.84 -2.52
CA GLU A 125 9.85 -15.17 -1.12
C GLU A 125 10.18 -14.03 -0.15
N LYS A 126 11.03 -13.08 -0.55
CA LYS A 126 11.39 -11.88 0.22
C LYS A 126 10.71 -10.61 -0.29
N ASP A 127 10.00 -10.66 -1.42
CA ASP A 127 9.33 -9.52 -2.03
C ASP A 127 8.09 -9.08 -1.23
N VAL A 128 8.34 -8.26 -0.20
CA VAL A 128 7.28 -7.79 0.71
C VAL A 128 6.41 -6.68 0.13
N ASP A 129 6.85 -6.07 -0.98
CA ASP A 129 6.03 -5.10 -1.72
C ASP A 129 5.12 -5.78 -2.75
N GLY A 130 5.43 -7.02 -3.13
CA GLY A 130 4.59 -7.91 -3.94
C GLY A 130 4.69 -7.66 -5.45
N PHE A 131 5.73 -6.97 -5.93
CA PHE A 131 5.86 -6.56 -7.34
C PHE A 131 6.61 -7.55 -8.23
N HIS A 132 7.20 -8.60 -7.67
CA HIS A 132 7.86 -9.63 -8.45
C HIS A 132 6.84 -10.38 -9.34
N ILE A 133 7.17 -10.59 -10.62
CA ILE A 133 6.24 -11.20 -11.60
C ILE A 133 5.70 -12.56 -11.17
N VAL A 134 6.51 -13.36 -10.47
CA VAL A 134 6.07 -14.65 -9.90
C VAL A 134 4.97 -14.46 -8.86
N ASN A 135 5.06 -13.46 -8.00
CA ASN A 135 4.01 -13.17 -7.01
C ASN A 135 2.74 -12.65 -7.67
N ILE A 136 2.87 -11.76 -8.67
CA ILE A 136 1.74 -11.30 -9.47
C ILE A 136 1.07 -12.45 -10.23
N GLY A 137 1.86 -13.32 -10.87
CA GLY A 137 1.35 -14.48 -11.60
C GLY A 137 0.64 -15.47 -10.67
N LYS A 138 1.20 -15.76 -9.49
CA LYS A 138 0.55 -16.57 -8.46
C LYS A 138 -0.77 -15.95 -8.00
N LEU A 139 -0.80 -14.64 -7.75
CA LEU A 139 -2.02 -13.92 -7.37
C LEU A 139 -3.12 -14.06 -8.44
N CYS A 140 -2.77 -13.89 -9.72
CA CYS A 140 -3.72 -14.06 -10.82
C CYS A 140 -4.26 -15.49 -10.97
N LEU A 141 -3.52 -16.47 -10.48
CA LEU A 141 -3.87 -17.90 -10.50
C LEU A 141 -4.48 -18.38 -9.18
N ASP A 142 -4.85 -17.47 -8.27
CA ASP A 142 -5.37 -17.78 -6.94
C ASP A 142 -4.45 -18.71 -6.12
N GLN A 143 -3.13 -18.53 -6.27
CA GLN A 143 -2.12 -19.26 -5.54
C GLN A 143 -1.58 -18.44 -4.37
N LYS A 144 -1.14 -19.13 -3.32
CA LYS A 144 -0.49 -18.49 -2.16
C LYS A 144 0.78 -17.76 -2.59
N CYS A 145 0.83 -16.45 -2.34
CA CYS A 145 1.97 -15.57 -2.67
C CYS A 145 2.06 -14.36 -1.74
N MET A 146 3.08 -13.53 -1.95
CA MET A 146 3.06 -12.16 -1.44
C MET A 146 2.10 -11.33 -2.28
N ILE A 147 1.19 -10.62 -1.63
CA ILE A 147 0.22 -9.76 -2.30
C ILE A 147 0.76 -8.33 -2.29
N PRO A 148 0.66 -7.56 -3.40
CA PRO A 148 1.03 -6.17 -3.42
C PRO A 148 0.45 -5.40 -2.24
N ALA A 149 1.28 -4.71 -1.46
CA ALA A 149 0.87 -4.21 -0.15
C ALA A 149 -0.34 -3.26 -0.21
N THR A 150 -0.41 -2.40 -1.23
CA THR A 150 -1.56 -1.50 -1.46
C THR A 150 -2.80 -2.26 -1.91
N ALA A 151 -2.67 -3.28 -2.76
CA ALA A 151 -3.80 -4.11 -3.16
C ALA A 151 -4.34 -4.91 -1.97
N ALA A 152 -3.46 -5.48 -1.14
CA ALA A 152 -3.82 -6.13 0.11
C ALA A 152 -4.52 -5.16 1.07
N ALA A 153 -4.07 -3.91 1.17
CA ALA A 153 -4.70 -2.89 2.00
C ALA A 153 -6.14 -2.59 1.55
N VAL A 154 -6.34 -2.40 0.24
CA VAL A 154 -7.69 -2.20 -0.34
C VAL A 154 -8.55 -3.45 -0.13
N TRP A 155 -7.98 -4.64 -0.33
CA TRP A 155 -8.68 -5.90 -0.08
C TRP A 155 -9.14 -6.02 1.37
N GLU A 156 -8.31 -5.69 2.36
CA GLU A 156 -8.71 -5.71 3.77
C GLU A 156 -9.88 -4.75 4.08
N ILE A 157 -10.00 -3.65 3.33
CA ILE A 157 -11.12 -2.71 3.44
C ILE A 157 -12.40 -3.34 2.86
N ILE A 158 -12.32 -3.99 1.70
CA ILE A 158 -13.51 -4.49 0.97
C ILE A 158 -13.85 -5.96 1.22
N ARG A 159 -13.00 -6.77 1.84
CA ARG A 159 -13.20 -8.23 1.93
C ARG A 159 -14.48 -8.69 2.62
N ARG A 160 -15.20 -7.79 3.30
CA ARG A 160 -16.49 -8.05 3.95
C ARG A 160 -17.70 -7.70 3.08
N THR A 161 -17.50 -7.11 1.90
CA THR A 161 -18.59 -6.66 1.00
C THR A 161 -19.11 -7.78 0.09
N GLY A 162 -18.45 -8.93 0.02
CA GLY A 162 -18.83 -10.06 -0.83
C GLY A 162 -18.09 -10.07 -2.18
N ASP A 163 -18.61 -10.85 -3.13
CA ASP A 163 -18.06 -10.96 -4.49
C ASP A 163 -18.34 -9.71 -5.33
N ALA A 164 -17.51 -9.46 -6.35
CA ALA A 164 -17.62 -8.30 -7.21
C ALA A 164 -17.39 -8.65 -8.69
N THR A 165 -18.17 -8.02 -9.58
CA THR A 165 -17.83 -7.92 -11.00
C THR A 165 -16.96 -6.69 -11.21
N VAL A 166 -15.78 -6.87 -11.82
CA VAL A 166 -14.75 -5.82 -11.92
C VAL A 166 -14.77 -5.16 -13.29
N ILE A 167 -14.76 -3.83 -13.30
CA ILE A 167 -14.54 -3.01 -14.49
C ILE A 167 -13.26 -2.20 -14.28
N MET A 168 -12.33 -2.28 -15.23
CA MET A 168 -11.10 -1.48 -15.20
C MET A 168 -11.22 -0.28 -16.13
N ALA A 169 -10.90 0.91 -15.61
CA ALA A 169 -10.76 2.15 -16.36
C ALA A 169 -9.37 2.75 -16.11
N HIS A 170 -8.96 3.71 -16.94
CA HIS A 170 -7.69 4.39 -16.80
C HIS A 170 -7.87 5.91 -16.95
N ARG A 171 -6.85 6.69 -16.58
CA ARG A 171 -6.86 8.17 -16.66
C ARG A 171 -7.13 8.76 -18.04
N CYS A 172 -7.06 7.95 -19.11
CA CYS A 172 -7.33 8.37 -20.48
C CYS A 172 -8.67 7.82 -21.02
N THR A 173 -9.44 7.10 -20.19
CA THR A 173 -10.82 6.74 -20.54
C THR A 173 -11.62 8.05 -20.69
N PRO A 174 -12.41 8.24 -21.77
CA PRO A 174 -13.18 9.46 -21.96
C PRO A 174 -14.02 9.81 -20.73
N LEU A 175 -14.02 11.07 -20.27
CA LEU A 175 -14.68 11.47 -19.02
C LEU A 175 -16.17 11.10 -18.97
N LEU A 176 -16.87 11.22 -20.12
CA LEU A 176 -18.26 10.80 -20.22
C LEU A 176 -18.41 9.29 -19.92
N ARG A 177 -17.52 8.47 -20.47
CA ARG A 177 -17.51 7.02 -20.22
C ARG A 177 -17.13 6.71 -18.78
N LEU A 178 -16.15 7.42 -18.21
CA LEU A 178 -15.76 7.26 -16.80
C LEU A 178 -16.93 7.56 -15.86
N LYS A 179 -17.71 8.61 -16.17
CA LYS A 179 -18.93 8.97 -15.44
C LYS A 179 -20.01 7.88 -15.53
N GLU A 180 -20.25 7.33 -16.72
CA GLU A 180 -21.20 6.22 -16.89
C GLU A 180 -20.79 5.01 -16.04
N LEU A 181 -19.52 4.61 -16.10
CA LEU A 181 -18.99 3.48 -15.34
C LEU A 181 -19.06 3.70 -13.83
N GLY A 182 -18.68 4.89 -13.37
CA GLY A 182 -18.72 5.22 -11.95
C GLY A 182 -20.15 5.23 -11.37
N ASN A 183 -21.14 5.66 -12.15
CA ASN A 183 -22.55 5.64 -11.71
C ASN A 183 -23.14 4.23 -11.65
N LEU A 184 -22.53 3.23 -12.30
CA LEU A 184 -22.91 1.82 -12.17
C LEU A 184 -22.25 1.14 -10.98
N ALA A 185 -21.11 1.66 -10.51
CA ALA A 185 -20.27 1.00 -9.53
C ALA A 185 -20.83 1.13 -8.10
N ASP A 186 -20.98 -0.01 -7.42
CA ASP A 186 -21.23 -0.06 -5.97
C ASP A 186 -19.95 0.22 -5.16
N ILE A 187 -18.79 -0.08 -5.74
CA ILE A 187 -17.46 0.18 -5.18
C ILE A 187 -16.59 0.86 -6.23
N VAL A 188 -16.06 2.03 -5.92
CA VAL A 188 -15.10 2.79 -6.73
C VAL A 188 -13.74 2.76 -6.04
N ILE A 189 -12.71 2.22 -6.70
CA ILE A 189 -11.32 2.26 -6.25
C ILE A 189 -10.55 3.20 -7.17
N ALA A 190 -10.16 4.37 -6.68
CA ALA A 190 -9.43 5.39 -7.43
C ALA A 190 -7.92 5.28 -7.16
N ALA A 191 -7.14 4.92 -8.18
CA ALA A 191 -5.68 4.73 -8.10
C ALA A 191 -4.97 5.20 -9.39
N ALA A 192 -5.44 6.31 -9.96
CA ALA A 192 -5.00 6.86 -11.23
C ALA A 192 -3.82 7.85 -11.11
N GLY A 193 -3.57 8.39 -9.90
CA GLY A 193 -2.56 9.41 -9.67
C GLY A 193 -2.89 10.73 -10.38
N VAL A 194 -4.18 11.10 -10.37
CA VAL A 194 -4.68 12.32 -10.97
C VAL A 194 -5.58 13.00 -9.93
N PRO A 195 -5.16 14.15 -9.37
CA PRO A 195 -5.95 14.85 -8.36
C PRO A 195 -7.37 15.14 -8.83
N HIS A 196 -8.35 14.85 -7.98
CA HIS A 196 -9.77 15.16 -8.21
C HIS A 196 -10.35 14.61 -9.53
N LEU A 197 -9.79 13.52 -10.05
CA LEU A 197 -10.31 12.83 -11.23
C LEU A 197 -11.75 12.34 -11.02
N ILE A 198 -12.06 11.80 -9.84
CA ILE A 198 -13.39 11.27 -9.52
C ILE A 198 -14.21 12.34 -8.81
N THR A 199 -15.28 12.80 -9.47
CA THR A 199 -16.19 13.84 -8.98
C THR A 199 -17.53 13.26 -8.52
N ALA A 200 -18.30 14.05 -7.76
CA ALA A 200 -19.58 13.61 -7.17
C ALA A 200 -20.63 13.14 -8.19
N ASP A 201 -20.64 13.70 -9.40
CA ASP A 201 -21.56 13.30 -10.47
C ASP A 201 -21.16 11.98 -11.15
N MET A 202 -19.98 11.44 -10.83
CA MET A 202 -19.51 10.12 -11.29
C MET A 202 -19.75 9.01 -10.27
N VAL A 203 -20.19 9.31 -9.05
CA VAL A 203 -20.33 8.31 -7.98
C VAL A 203 -21.80 7.96 -7.78
N LYS A 204 -22.16 6.68 -7.66
CA LYS A 204 -23.54 6.26 -7.32
C LYS A 204 -23.89 6.62 -5.87
N GLU A 205 -25.14 6.98 -5.61
CA GLU A 205 -25.63 7.25 -4.25
C GLU A 205 -25.40 6.03 -3.35
N GLY A 206 -24.80 6.24 -2.17
CA GLY A 206 -24.51 5.16 -1.23
C GLY A 206 -23.32 4.26 -1.60
N ALA A 207 -22.62 4.52 -2.71
CA ALA A 207 -21.46 3.73 -3.10
C ALA A 207 -20.30 3.84 -2.11
N MET A 208 -19.46 2.80 -2.10
CA MET A 208 -18.19 2.78 -1.39
C MET A 208 -17.10 3.38 -2.27
N VAL A 209 -16.36 4.37 -1.78
CA VAL A 209 -15.27 5.04 -2.51
C VAL A 209 -13.96 4.88 -1.75
N ILE A 210 -12.98 4.25 -2.40
CA ILE A 210 -11.64 4.02 -1.87
C ILE A 210 -10.64 4.82 -2.70
N ASP A 211 -10.10 5.86 -2.09
CA ASP A 211 -9.09 6.73 -2.65
C ASP A 211 -7.69 6.24 -2.26
N VAL A 212 -7.01 5.64 -3.24
CA VAL A 212 -5.63 5.15 -3.15
C VAL A 212 -4.65 6.23 -3.59
N GLY A 213 -5.13 7.24 -4.33
CA GLY A 213 -4.32 8.31 -4.90
C GLY A 213 -3.53 9.07 -3.85
N ILE A 214 -2.28 9.39 -4.15
CA ILE A 214 -1.45 10.25 -3.31
C ILE A 214 -0.76 11.27 -4.19
N ASN A 215 -1.35 12.46 -4.22
CA ASN A 215 -0.86 13.58 -5.01
C ASN A 215 -0.38 14.69 -4.09
N ARG A 216 0.76 15.28 -4.44
CA ARG A 216 1.32 16.43 -3.72
C ARG A 216 0.90 17.72 -4.40
N VAL A 217 0.22 18.57 -3.65
CA VAL A 217 -0.14 19.91 -4.11
C VAL A 217 0.39 20.95 -3.15
N GLN A 218 0.80 22.09 -3.69
CA GLN A 218 1.16 23.23 -2.88
C GLN A 218 -0.12 23.97 -2.51
N ASP A 219 -0.34 24.15 -1.21
CA ASP A 219 -1.46 24.95 -0.72
C ASP A 219 -1.22 26.41 -1.08
N ALA A 220 -2.13 26.99 -1.87
CA ALA A 220 -1.99 28.34 -2.40
C ALA A 220 -2.01 29.43 -1.31
N VAL A 221 -2.56 29.14 -0.12
CA VAL A 221 -2.70 30.09 0.98
C VAL A 221 -1.52 29.99 1.95
N THR A 222 -1.15 28.77 2.33
CA THR A 222 -0.14 28.53 3.37
C THR A 222 1.25 28.22 2.80
N GLY A 223 1.37 27.97 1.49
CA GLY A 223 2.59 27.53 0.82
C GLY A 223 3.05 26.12 1.21
N LYS A 224 2.34 25.44 2.13
CA LYS A 224 2.69 24.11 2.62
C LYS A 224 2.28 23.04 1.61
N LEU A 225 3.08 21.99 1.51
CA LEU A 225 2.71 20.80 0.75
C LEU A 225 1.59 20.04 1.46
N ARG A 226 0.54 19.73 0.72
CA ARG A 226 -0.57 18.88 1.15
C ARG A 226 -0.64 17.64 0.29
N LEU A 227 -1.10 16.55 0.90
CA LEU A 227 -1.46 15.33 0.21
C LEU A 227 -2.96 15.35 -0.06
N ILE A 228 -3.32 15.17 -1.32
CA ILE A 228 -4.70 15.01 -1.76
C ILE A 228 -4.82 13.74 -2.59
N GLY A 229 -6.00 13.15 -2.62
CA GLY A 229 -6.24 11.92 -3.36
C GLY A 229 -6.69 12.16 -4.80
N ASP A 230 -7.14 11.10 -5.44
CA ASP A 230 -7.69 11.13 -6.79
C ASP A 230 -9.18 11.51 -6.80
N VAL A 231 -9.82 11.57 -5.62
CA VAL A 231 -11.24 11.86 -5.46
C VAL A 231 -11.44 13.30 -4.98
N ASP A 232 -12.45 13.99 -5.50
CA ASP A 232 -12.98 15.21 -4.89
C ASP A 232 -13.70 14.87 -3.57
N PHE A 233 -12.90 14.75 -2.51
CA PHE A 233 -13.35 14.21 -1.23
C PHE A 233 -14.56 14.95 -0.67
N GLU A 234 -14.57 16.29 -0.65
CA GLU A 234 -15.65 17.06 -0.03
C GLU A 234 -16.97 16.90 -0.78
N ALA A 235 -16.97 16.93 -2.11
CA ALA A 235 -18.19 16.76 -2.89
C ALA A 235 -18.69 15.29 -2.88
N VAL A 236 -17.78 14.33 -3.04
CA VAL A 236 -18.12 12.90 -3.09
C VAL A 236 -18.58 12.39 -1.73
N LYS A 237 -18.01 12.92 -0.65
CA LYS A 237 -18.42 12.62 0.73
C LYS A 237 -19.90 12.84 0.96
N GLU A 238 -20.55 13.80 0.32
CA GLU A 238 -21.98 14.03 0.52
C GLU A 238 -22.83 12.88 -0.04
N LYS A 239 -22.34 12.19 -1.08
CA LYS A 239 -23.05 11.16 -1.85
C LYS A 239 -22.67 9.72 -1.49
N ALA A 240 -21.39 9.48 -1.19
CA ALA A 240 -20.88 8.15 -0.92
C ALA A 240 -21.44 7.58 0.40
N GLY A 241 -21.78 6.29 0.43
CA GLY A 241 -22.14 5.60 1.67
C GLY A 241 -20.92 5.34 2.56
N PHE A 242 -19.75 5.27 1.95
CA PHE A 242 -18.45 5.08 2.60
C PHE A 242 -17.37 5.76 1.78
N ILE A 243 -16.44 6.47 2.42
CA ILE A 243 -15.29 7.07 1.73
C ILE A 243 -14.01 7.00 2.58
N THR A 244 -12.87 6.71 1.93
CA THR A 244 -11.55 6.77 2.59
C THR A 244 -10.92 8.17 2.42
N PRO A 245 -10.37 8.78 3.48
CA PRO A 245 -9.71 10.07 3.39
C PRO A 245 -8.27 9.95 2.85
N VAL A 246 -7.79 11.01 2.21
CA VAL A 246 -6.38 11.18 1.88
C VAL A 246 -5.87 12.49 2.52
N PRO A 247 -4.90 12.44 3.45
CA PRO A 247 -4.24 11.25 4.01
C PRO A 247 -5.10 10.53 5.07
N GLY A 248 -4.68 9.32 5.45
CA GLY A 248 -5.25 8.59 6.61
C GLY A 248 -6.15 7.40 6.28
N GLY A 249 -6.49 7.19 5.01
CA GLY A 249 -7.19 6.03 4.48
C GLY A 249 -6.23 4.87 4.17
N VAL A 250 -5.89 4.68 2.89
CA VAL A 250 -5.15 3.51 2.40
C VAL A 250 -3.67 3.51 2.82
N GLY A 251 -3.01 4.68 2.88
CA GLY A 251 -1.57 4.76 3.17
C GLY A 251 -1.10 4.07 4.46
N PRO A 252 -1.72 4.31 5.63
CA PRO A 252 -1.39 3.57 6.87
C PRO A 252 -1.57 2.06 6.76
N MET A 253 -2.59 1.61 6.01
CA MET A 253 -2.87 0.20 5.75
C MET A 253 -1.77 -0.44 4.89
N THR A 254 -1.27 0.27 3.87
CA THR A 254 -0.15 -0.21 3.05
C THR A 254 1.09 -0.50 3.89
N ILE A 255 1.43 0.37 4.85
CA ILE A 255 2.57 0.12 5.77
C ILE A 255 2.31 -1.13 6.61
N ALA A 256 1.10 -1.29 7.17
CA ALA A 256 0.75 -2.49 7.93
C ALA A 256 0.86 -3.77 7.08
N MET A 257 0.46 -3.71 5.80
CA MET A 257 0.56 -4.85 4.88
C MET A 257 2.00 -5.21 4.53
N VAL A 258 2.91 -4.23 4.37
CA VAL A 258 4.35 -4.53 4.21
C VAL A 258 4.89 -5.30 5.42
N MET A 259 4.49 -4.91 6.64
CA MET A 259 4.89 -5.62 7.87
C MET A 259 4.29 -7.03 7.91
N LYS A 260 3.02 -7.19 7.54
CA LYS A 260 2.34 -8.50 7.43
C LYS A 260 3.04 -9.42 6.41
N ASN A 261 3.42 -8.90 5.26
CA ASN A 261 4.19 -9.63 4.24
C ASN A 261 5.57 -10.03 4.78
N THR A 262 6.24 -9.15 5.53
CA THR A 262 7.55 -9.46 6.13
C THR A 262 7.45 -10.61 7.15
N VAL A 263 6.41 -10.61 7.99
CA VAL A 263 6.17 -11.72 8.92
C VAL A 263 5.80 -12.99 8.16
N THR A 264 5.04 -12.89 7.08
CA THR A 264 4.72 -14.03 6.21
C THR A 264 5.99 -14.61 5.57
N ALA A 265 6.92 -13.77 5.13
CA ALA A 265 8.20 -14.18 4.58
C ALA A 265 9.02 -14.93 5.64
N ALA A 266 9.09 -14.39 6.86
CA ALA A 266 9.77 -15.04 7.97
C ALA A 266 9.16 -16.41 8.34
N LYS A 267 7.83 -16.54 8.30
CA LYS A 267 7.12 -17.81 8.56
C LYS A 267 7.39 -18.88 7.51
N ASN A 268 7.59 -18.47 6.25
CA ASN A 268 7.81 -19.38 5.13
C ASN A 268 9.31 -19.66 4.89
N ALA A 269 10.21 -18.96 5.57
CA ALA A 269 11.65 -19.19 5.46
C ALA A 269 11.98 -20.61 5.96
N PRO A 270 12.91 -21.34 5.31
CA PRO A 270 13.32 -22.65 5.77
C PRO A 270 13.86 -22.56 7.21
N THR A 271 13.28 -23.34 8.12
CA THR A 271 13.85 -23.57 9.45
C THR A 271 15.04 -24.51 9.29
N TYR A 272 16.24 -24.05 9.67
CA TYR A 272 17.44 -24.87 9.77
C TYR A 272 17.72 -25.20 11.23
#